data_AF-A0A958II96-F1
#
_entry.id   AF-A0A958II96-F1
#
_cell.length_a   1.000
_cell.length_b   1.000
_cell.length_c   1.000
_cell.angle_alpha   90.00
_cell.angle_beta   90.00
_cell.angle_gamma   90.00
#
_symmetry.space_group_name_H-M   'P 1'
#
loop_
_entity.id
_entity.type
_entity.pdbx_description
1 polymer ?
#
loop_
_entity_poly.entity_id
_entity_poly.type
_entity_poly.pdbx_seq_one_letter_code
_entity_poly.pdbx_strand_id
1 'polypeptide(L)'
;MSEDIILQRPSVPELDAILGKKFKVLDDGFIRLVDYMGSDASIVQAARVSYGAGTKQVSEDRGLIRYLMRHYHTTPFEMCELKLHVRVPMDAWRQWIRHRMASVNEYSTRYSIAIDAAQQTAPSEWRYQSADNKQGSAGFMADTDGQYFSNQEKELHKAIRNVYDERLEKGIAREQARKDLPLSTYTEAYWKIDLHNLLHFLALRMDSHAQYEIRAYAEIIGQQIVSKWCPFAWEAFMDYRFNAQNFSEIELKIISMVAAGDHDAAKAMIEDLGLLKYRDGKRLRNRERSELEEKLSLLNLPIPWRD
;
A
#
# COMPACT_ATOMS: atom_id res chain seq x y z
N MET A 1 45.25 8.89 -19.48
CA MET A 1 44.32 8.29 -20.47
C MET A 1 43.16 7.76 -19.66
N SER A 2 41.95 8.29 -19.84
CA SER A 2 40.77 7.71 -19.20
C SER A 2 40.54 6.34 -19.80
N GLU A 3 40.63 5.29 -18.99
CA GLU A 3 40.10 3.98 -19.38
C GLU A 3 38.58 4.15 -19.44
N ASP A 4 38.01 4.12 -20.64
CA ASP A 4 36.57 4.13 -20.82
C ASP A 4 35.99 2.87 -20.15
N ILE A 5 35.24 3.06 -19.07
CA ILE A 5 34.57 1.95 -18.39
C ILE A 5 33.35 1.56 -19.23
N ILE A 6 33.34 0.34 -19.76
CA ILE A 6 32.16 -0.23 -20.42
C ILE A 6 31.11 -0.51 -19.34
N LEU A 7 30.09 0.35 -19.25
CA LEU A 7 28.95 0.16 -18.35
C LEU A 7 27.86 -0.63 -19.05
N GLN A 8 27.54 -1.81 -18.53
CA GLN A 8 26.35 -2.56 -18.93
C GLN A 8 25.15 -2.13 -18.09
N ARG A 9 23.99 -1.99 -18.72
CA ARG A 9 22.74 -1.73 -17.99
C ARG A 9 22.38 -2.97 -17.17
N PRO A 10 22.08 -2.84 -15.87
CA PRO A 10 21.52 -3.94 -15.10
C PRO A 10 20.24 -4.46 -15.76
N SER A 11 20.08 -5.79 -15.82
CA SER A 11 18.85 -6.44 -16.26
C SER A 11 18.45 -7.54 -15.28
N VAL A 12 17.14 -7.73 -15.13
CA VAL A 12 16.52 -8.72 -14.24
C VAL A 12 15.61 -9.58 -15.11
N PRO A 13 16.03 -10.81 -15.48
CA PRO A 13 15.32 -11.62 -16.48
C PRO A 13 13.83 -11.85 -16.18
N GLU A 14 13.48 -12.04 -14.90
CA GLU A 14 12.08 -12.22 -14.48
C GLU A 14 11.24 -10.96 -14.71
N LEU A 15 11.85 -9.79 -14.55
CA LEU A 15 11.20 -8.51 -14.73
C LEU A 15 11.11 -8.13 -16.21
N ASP A 16 12.17 -8.43 -16.98
CA ASP A 16 12.19 -8.29 -18.43
C ASP A 16 11.07 -9.11 -19.09
N ALA A 17 10.81 -10.31 -18.56
CA ALA A 17 9.73 -11.18 -19.03
C ALA A 17 8.32 -10.59 -18.82
N ILE A 18 8.15 -9.58 -17.97
CA ILE A 18 6.85 -8.93 -17.70
C ILE A 18 6.78 -7.47 -18.18
N LEU A 19 7.85 -6.92 -18.76
CA LEU A 19 7.84 -5.59 -19.37
C LEU A 19 6.70 -5.47 -20.39
N GLY A 20 5.93 -4.38 -20.28
CA GLY A 20 4.81 -4.09 -21.18
C GLY A 20 3.56 -4.97 -20.96
N LYS A 21 3.61 -6.02 -20.14
CA LYS A 21 2.44 -6.86 -19.83
C LYS A 21 1.50 -6.15 -18.86
N LYS A 22 0.19 -6.34 -19.06
CA LYS A 22 -0.86 -5.81 -18.18
C LYS A 22 -1.22 -6.87 -17.13
N PHE A 23 -1.15 -6.49 -15.86
CA PHE A 23 -1.78 -7.18 -14.75
C PHE A 23 -3.14 -6.54 -14.51
N LYS A 24 -4.23 -7.29 -14.71
CA LYS A 24 -5.59 -6.78 -14.47
C LYS A 24 -5.81 -6.57 -12.97
N VAL A 25 -6.55 -5.52 -12.63
CA VAL A 25 -6.94 -5.19 -11.24
C VAL A 25 -8.38 -4.71 -11.25
N LEU A 26 -9.18 -5.10 -10.26
CA LEU A 26 -10.62 -4.81 -10.22
C LEU A 26 -11.32 -5.29 -11.51
N ASP A 27 -12.33 -4.56 -11.98
CA ASP A 27 -13.17 -4.89 -13.13
C ASP A 27 -12.59 -4.41 -14.47
N ASP A 28 -11.95 -3.22 -14.51
CA ASP A 28 -11.38 -2.65 -15.74
C ASP A 28 -10.03 -1.94 -15.52
N GLY A 29 -9.42 -2.13 -14.34
CA GLY A 29 -8.12 -1.59 -14.00
C GLY A 29 -6.95 -2.44 -14.49
N PHE A 30 -5.77 -1.83 -14.54
CA PHE A 30 -4.54 -2.59 -14.74
C PHE A 30 -3.30 -1.88 -14.19
N ILE A 31 -2.25 -2.67 -13.97
CA ILE A 31 -0.86 -2.21 -13.79
C ILE A 31 -0.03 -2.76 -14.93
N ARG A 32 0.83 -1.93 -15.51
CA ARG A 32 1.80 -2.34 -16.52
C ARG A 32 3.16 -1.77 -16.19
N LEU A 33 4.17 -2.63 -16.07
CA LEU A 33 5.55 -2.19 -15.95
C LEU A 33 6.01 -1.61 -17.28
N VAL A 34 6.49 -0.37 -17.26
CA VAL A 34 6.96 0.35 -18.46
C VAL A 34 8.46 0.32 -18.54
N ASP A 35 9.13 0.51 -17.40
CA ASP A 35 10.58 0.63 -17.32
C ASP A 35 11.05 0.45 -15.87
N TYR A 36 12.32 0.10 -15.69
CA TYR A 36 12.96 0.04 -14.37
C TYR A 36 14.46 0.34 -14.48
N MET A 37 15.05 0.75 -13.36
CA MET A 37 16.47 1.03 -13.22
C MET A 37 16.97 0.37 -11.95
N GLY A 38 18.07 -0.38 -12.06
CA GLY A 38 18.73 -1.02 -10.92
C GLY A 38 18.11 -2.36 -10.52
N SER A 39 18.71 -2.99 -9.51
CA SER A 39 18.33 -4.28 -8.92
C SER A 39 18.91 -4.39 -7.51
N ASP A 40 18.75 -5.52 -6.82
CA ASP A 40 19.44 -5.78 -5.54
C ASP A 40 20.97 -5.51 -5.64
N ALA A 41 21.61 -5.81 -6.77
CA ALA A 41 23.03 -5.54 -6.98
C ALA A 41 23.34 -4.03 -6.98
N SER A 42 22.42 -3.19 -7.46
CA SER A 42 22.56 -1.73 -7.44
C SER A 42 22.47 -1.16 -6.02
N ILE A 43 21.62 -1.75 -5.17
CA ILE A 43 21.53 -1.40 -3.74
C ILE A 43 22.87 -1.70 -3.06
N VAL A 44 23.41 -2.90 -3.28
CA VAL A 44 24.69 -3.34 -2.72
C VAL A 44 25.85 -2.48 -3.22
N GLN A 45 25.90 -2.21 -4.53
CA GLN A 45 26.90 -1.35 -5.13
C GLN A 45 26.89 0.03 -4.46
N ALA A 46 25.73 0.67 -4.37
CA ALA A 46 25.58 1.99 -3.77
C ALA A 46 26.00 2.01 -2.29
N ALA A 47 25.61 0.98 -1.52
CA ALA A 47 26.01 0.87 -0.12
C ALA A 47 27.53 0.69 0.04
N ARG A 48 28.18 -0.07 -0.86
CA ARG A 48 29.62 -0.38 -0.79
C ARG A 48 30.53 0.73 -1.28
N VAL A 49 30.04 1.72 -2.04
CA VAL A 49 30.82 2.95 -2.33
C VAL A 49 31.26 3.61 -1.01
N SER A 50 30.46 3.49 0.04
CA SER A 50 30.81 3.95 1.39
C SER A 50 31.88 3.12 2.10
N TYR A 51 32.15 1.89 1.66
CA TYR A 51 33.03 0.91 2.33
C TYR A 51 34.31 0.55 1.55
N GLY A 52 34.51 1.07 0.33
CA GLY A 52 35.67 0.78 -0.51
C GLY A 52 35.53 -0.51 -1.34
N ALA A 53 36.24 -0.59 -2.47
CA ALA A 53 36.10 -1.66 -3.45
C ALA A 53 36.55 -3.03 -2.89
N GLY A 54 35.61 -3.97 -2.79
CA GLY A 54 35.91 -5.37 -2.51
C GLY A 54 34.90 -6.29 -3.21
N THR A 55 35.40 -7.22 -4.02
CA THR A 55 34.62 -8.28 -4.70
C THR A 55 34.24 -9.38 -3.72
N LYS A 56 32.95 -9.63 -3.48
CA LYS A 56 32.48 -10.68 -2.58
C LYS A 56 31.20 -11.39 -3.05
N GLN A 57 30.84 -12.50 -2.39
CA GLN A 57 29.86 -13.52 -2.81
C GLN A 57 28.38 -13.10 -2.61
N VAL A 58 27.46 -13.72 -3.37
CA VAL A 58 25.99 -13.48 -3.35
C VAL A 58 25.35 -13.64 -1.96
N SER A 59 25.86 -14.53 -1.11
CA SER A 59 25.35 -14.70 0.27
C SER A 59 25.58 -13.46 1.14
N GLU A 60 26.63 -12.69 0.86
CA GLU A 60 26.93 -11.45 1.55
C GLU A 60 26.04 -10.29 1.09
N ASP A 61 25.57 -10.32 -0.16
CA ASP A 61 24.70 -9.29 -0.73
C ASP A 61 23.32 -9.29 -0.05
N ARG A 62 22.71 -10.47 0.09
CA ARG A 62 21.47 -10.64 0.87
C ARG A 62 21.67 -10.20 2.32
N GLY A 63 22.79 -10.58 2.94
CA GLY A 63 23.12 -10.19 4.31
C GLY A 63 23.20 -8.68 4.49
N LEU A 64 23.85 -7.99 3.55
CA LEU A 64 23.98 -6.53 3.54
C LEU A 64 22.63 -5.85 3.34
N ILE A 65 21.82 -6.24 2.36
CA ILE A 65 20.49 -5.63 2.13
C ILE A 65 19.61 -5.76 3.37
N ARG A 66 19.61 -6.93 4.01
CA ARG A 66 18.90 -7.15 5.28
C ARG A 66 19.41 -6.24 6.39
N TYR A 67 20.73 -6.06 6.50
CA TYR A 67 21.32 -5.11 7.46
C TYR A 67 20.84 -3.68 7.19
N LEU A 68 20.91 -3.22 5.93
CA LEU A 68 20.48 -1.87 5.54
C LEU A 68 19.01 -1.62 5.91
N MET A 69 18.11 -2.58 5.63
CA MET A 69 16.69 -2.49 5.96
C MET A 69 16.47 -2.40 7.48
N ARG A 70 17.09 -3.28 8.27
CA ARG A 70 16.95 -3.31 9.75
C ARG A 70 17.42 -2.03 10.42
N HIS A 71 18.45 -1.39 9.87
CA HIS A 71 19.07 -0.18 10.44
C HIS A 71 18.59 1.11 9.75
N TYR A 72 17.53 1.03 8.94
CA TYR A 72 16.96 2.18 8.22
C TYR A 72 17.99 2.95 7.39
N HIS A 73 18.97 2.26 6.81
CA HIS A 73 19.88 2.83 5.81
C HIS A 73 19.17 2.83 4.45
N THR A 74 18.36 3.86 4.22
CA THR A 74 17.40 3.90 3.10
C THR A 74 17.99 4.37 1.77
N THR A 75 19.01 5.21 1.79
CA THR A 75 19.57 5.83 0.58
C THR A 75 20.08 4.86 -0.49
N PRO A 76 20.65 3.66 -0.17
CA PRO A 76 21.00 2.70 -1.21
C PRO A 76 19.79 2.14 -1.96
N PHE A 77 18.60 2.07 -1.33
CA PHE A 77 17.38 1.62 -1.99
C PHE A 77 16.84 2.67 -2.98
N GLU A 78 17.14 3.96 -2.80
CA GLU A 78 16.73 5.03 -3.72
C GLU A 78 17.44 4.95 -5.09
N MET A 79 18.50 4.13 -5.21
CA MET A 79 19.22 3.90 -6.46
C MET A 79 18.49 2.95 -7.43
N CYS A 80 17.35 2.40 -6.99
CA CYS A 80 16.47 1.58 -7.80
C CYS A 80 15.18 2.35 -8.08
N GLU A 81 14.77 2.48 -9.34
CA GLU A 81 13.52 3.15 -9.73
C GLU A 81 12.66 2.27 -10.65
N LEU A 82 11.33 2.41 -10.57
CA LEU A 82 10.41 1.81 -11.53
C LEU A 82 9.44 2.85 -12.10
N LYS A 83 8.91 2.56 -13.29
CA LYS A 83 7.89 3.34 -13.98
C LYS A 83 6.72 2.44 -14.35
N LEU A 84 5.55 2.72 -13.80
CA LEU A 84 4.30 2.02 -14.09
C LEU A 84 3.41 2.85 -15.00
N HIS A 85 2.62 2.16 -15.81
CA HIS A 85 1.41 2.67 -16.41
C HIS A 85 0.23 2.03 -15.70
N VAL A 86 -0.58 2.83 -15.03
CA VAL A 86 -1.71 2.36 -14.23
C VAL A 86 -3.01 2.87 -14.83
N ARG A 87 -4.03 2.02 -14.83
CA ARG A 87 -5.43 2.38 -15.04
C ARG A 87 -6.17 2.09 -13.75
N VAL A 88 -6.75 3.11 -13.14
CA VAL A 88 -7.23 3.08 -11.75
C VAL A 88 -8.45 4.00 -11.59
N PRO A 89 -9.47 3.65 -10.77
CA PRO A 89 -10.59 4.55 -10.52
C PRO A 89 -10.15 5.79 -9.73
N MET A 90 -10.77 6.94 -10.01
CA MET A 90 -10.33 8.24 -9.46
C MET A 90 -10.35 8.29 -7.92
N ASP A 91 -11.26 7.60 -7.24
CA ASP A 91 -11.32 7.53 -5.77
C ASP A 91 -10.07 6.85 -5.16
N ALA A 92 -9.63 5.72 -5.73
CA ALA A 92 -8.39 5.05 -5.37
C ALA A 92 -7.17 5.90 -5.79
N TRP A 93 -7.22 6.53 -6.97
CA TRP A 93 -6.16 7.40 -7.45
C TRP A 93 -5.90 8.60 -6.54
N ARG A 94 -6.95 9.21 -5.99
CA ARG A 94 -6.84 10.33 -5.04
C ARG A 94 -6.14 9.95 -3.73
N GLN A 95 -6.18 8.68 -3.34
CA GLN A 95 -5.40 8.15 -2.21
C GLN A 95 -3.95 7.86 -2.61
N TRP A 96 -3.76 7.40 -3.85
CA TRP A 96 -2.45 7.11 -4.44
C TRP A 96 -1.60 8.38 -4.55
N ILE A 97 -2.16 9.47 -5.08
CA ILE A 97 -1.40 10.70 -5.35
C ILE A 97 -0.93 11.45 -4.09
N ARG A 98 -1.34 10.99 -2.91
CA ARG A 98 -0.84 11.50 -1.61
C ARG A 98 0.61 11.10 -1.35
N HIS A 99 1.13 10.12 -2.10
CA HIS A 99 2.52 9.68 -2.06
C HIS A 99 3.39 10.61 -2.91
N ARG A 100 3.83 11.71 -2.28
CA ARG A 100 4.47 12.87 -2.93
C ARG A 100 5.87 12.61 -3.49
N MET A 101 6.56 11.56 -3.02
CA MET A 101 7.91 11.22 -3.46
C MET A 101 7.91 10.40 -4.76
N ALA A 102 7.02 10.74 -5.69
CA ALA A 102 6.85 10.08 -6.97
C ALA A 102 6.65 11.13 -8.07
N SER A 103 7.03 10.77 -9.31
CA SER A 103 6.75 11.57 -10.49
C SER A 103 5.51 11.03 -11.21
N VAL A 104 4.57 11.91 -11.53
CA VAL A 104 3.25 11.50 -12.05
C VAL A 104 2.86 12.31 -13.27
N ASN A 105 2.29 11.62 -14.27
CA ASN A 105 1.60 12.24 -15.40
C ASN A 105 0.27 11.52 -15.62
N GLU A 106 -0.84 12.24 -15.45
CA GLU A 106 -2.20 11.70 -15.53
C GLU A 106 -2.89 12.12 -16.84
N TYR A 107 -3.69 11.21 -17.37
CA TYR A 107 -4.64 11.45 -18.45
C TYR A 107 -5.57 12.62 -18.13
N SER A 108 -5.40 13.73 -18.84
CA SER A 108 -6.19 14.93 -18.62
C SER A 108 -7.47 14.92 -19.44
N THR A 109 -8.60 14.77 -18.75
CA THR A 109 -9.94 14.90 -19.34
C THR A 109 -10.30 16.34 -19.76
N ARG A 110 -9.33 17.29 -19.72
CA ARG A 110 -9.48 18.67 -20.23
C ARG A 110 -9.19 18.68 -21.72
N TYR A 111 -8.17 17.93 -22.10
CA TYR A 111 -7.69 17.80 -23.47
C TYR A 111 -8.29 16.60 -24.16
N SER A 112 -8.70 15.58 -23.42
CA SER A 112 -9.19 14.32 -23.99
C SER A 112 -10.58 13.96 -23.47
N ILE A 113 -11.30 13.12 -24.22
CA ILE A 113 -12.62 12.61 -23.81
C ILE A 113 -12.43 11.67 -22.60
N ALA A 114 -13.30 11.77 -21.61
CA ALA A 114 -13.23 10.89 -20.45
C ALA A 114 -13.41 9.43 -20.86
N ILE A 115 -12.58 8.57 -20.27
CA ILE A 115 -12.65 7.13 -20.45
C ILE A 115 -14.08 6.69 -20.10
N ASP A 116 -14.70 5.94 -21.02
CA ASP A 116 -16.05 5.41 -20.81
C ASP A 116 -15.99 4.11 -20.01
N ALA A 117 -15.52 4.22 -18.77
CA ALA A 117 -15.49 3.14 -17.81
C ALA A 117 -15.50 3.71 -16.39
N ALA A 118 -16.33 3.16 -15.54
CA ALA A 118 -16.36 3.42 -14.11
C ALA A 118 -16.36 2.08 -13.38
N GLN A 119 -15.59 2.00 -12.30
CA GLN A 119 -15.57 0.82 -11.44
C GLN A 119 -16.99 0.55 -10.93
N GLN A 120 -17.39 -0.71 -11.03
CA GLN A 120 -18.64 -1.23 -10.50
C GLN A 120 -18.39 -2.08 -9.27
N THR A 121 -19.39 -2.16 -8.40
CA THR A 121 -19.40 -3.05 -7.25
C THR A 121 -20.15 -4.33 -7.63
N ALA A 122 -19.49 -5.48 -7.56
CA ALA A 122 -20.17 -6.75 -7.82
C ALA A 122 -21.24 -7.03 -6.74
N PRO A 123 -22.30 -7.81 -7.04
CA PRO A 123 -23.35 -8.14 -6.07
C PRO A 123 -22.82 -8.69 -4.74
N SER A 124 -21.77 -9.50 -4.78
CA SER A 124 -21.14 -10.11 -3.60
C SER A 124 -20.09 -9.22 -2.91
N GLU A 125 -19.85 -8.00 -3.40
CA GLU A 125 -18.76 -7.11 -2.93
C GLU A 125 -19.25 -5.85 -2.19
N TRP A 126 -20.56 -5.68 -2.06
CA TRP A 126 -21.16 -4.66 -1.21
C TRP A 126 -20.84 -4.96 0.26
N ARG A 127 -20.23 -3.99 0.95
CA ARG A 127 -19.73 -4.16 2.32
C ARG A 127 -20.44 -3.24 3.30
N TYR A 128 -20.59 -3.68 4.54
CA TYR A 128 -21.09 -2.81 5.61
C TYR A 128 -19.98 -1.90 6.15
N GLN A 129 -20.37 -0.83 6.82
CA GLN A 129 -19.43 0.03 7.54
C GLN A 129 -18.85 -0.74 8.74
N SER A 130 -17.53 -0.68 8.96
CA SER A 130 -16.93 -1.29 10.14
C SER A 130 -17.32 -0.56 11.42
N ALA A 131 -17.67 -1.32 12.46
CA ALA A 131 -18.00 -0.80 13.79
C ALA A 131 -16.77 -0.27 14.55
N ASP A 132 -15.59 -0.82 14.25
CA ASP A 132 -14.34 -0.50 14.95
C ASP A 132 -13.42 0.39 14.14
N ASN A 133 -13.40 0.25 12.82
CA ASN A 133 -12.66 1.12 11.92
C ASN A 133 -13.62 2.07 11.20
N LYS A 134 -13.75 3.30 11.70
CA LYS A 134 -14.59 4.34 11.06
C LYS A 134 -14.16 4.70 9.63
N GLN A 135 -12.96 4.32 9.20
CA GLN A 135 -12.44 4.56 7.86
C GLN A 135 -12.51 3.30 6.96
N GLY A 136 -13.00 2.17 7.48
CA GLY A 136 -13.01 0.89 6.79
C GLY A 136 -14.40 0.27 6.71
N SER A 137 -14.47 -0.82 5.95
CA SER A 137 -15.66 -1.64 5.78
C SER A 137 -15.47 -3.01 6.43
N ALA A 138 -16.57 -3.70 6.70
CA ALA A 138 -16.58 -5.03 7.32
C ALA A 138 -17.79 -5.84 6.82
N GLY A 139 -17.60 -7.16 6.70
CA GLY A 139 -18.63 -8.08 6.22
C GLY A 139 -19.10 -7.77 4.78
N PHE A 140 -20.00 -8.62 4.29
CA PHE A 140 -20.62 -8.46 2.98
C PHE A 140 -22.15 -8.47 3.14
N MET A 141 -22.83 -7.70 2.30
CA MET A 141 -24.28 -7.73 2.17
C MET A 141 -24.73 -9.04 1.50
N ALA A 142 -25.97 -9.46 1.73
CA ALA A 142 -26.54 -10.61 1.04
C ALA A 142 -26.64 -10.37 -0.48
N ASP A 143 -26.32 -11.38 -1.28
CA ASP A 143 -26.26 -11.28 -2.75
C ASP A 143 -27.54 -10.75 -3.40
N THR A 144 -28.72 -11.06 -2.84
CA THR A 144 -30.01 -10.57 -3.36
C THR A 144 -30.12 -9.05 -3.29
N ASP A 145 -29.70 -8.46 -2.17
CA ASP A 145 -29.70 -7.01 -1.98
C ASP A 145 -28.55 -6.38 -2.77
N GLY A 146 -27.38 -7.04 -2.79
CA GLY A 146 -26.24 -6.64 -3.59
C GLY A 146 -26.56 -6.57 -5.09
N GLN A 147 -27.34 -7.50 -5.62
CA GLN A 147 -27.78 -7.47 -7.03
C GLN A 147 -28.65 -6.25 -7.33
N TYR A 148 -29.55 -5.89 -6.39
CA TYR A 148 -30.38 -4.71 -6.50
C TYR A 148 -29.53 -3.42 -6.55
N PHE A 149 -28.56 -3.27 -5.65
CA PHE A 149 -27.68 -2.10 -5.63
C PHE A 149 -26.73 -2.03 -6.83
N SER A 150 -26.20 -3.16 -7.28
CA SER A 150 -25.35 -3.23 -8.49
C SER A 150 -26.12 -2.81 -9.75
N ASN A 151 -27.39 -3.21 -9.88
CA ASN A 151 -28.24 -2.78 -10.99
C ASN A 151 -28.53 -1.28 -10.93
N GLN A 152 -28.81 -0.72 -9.74
CA GLN A 152 -29.01 0.72 -9.58
C GLN A 152 -27.75 1.52 -9.91
N GLU A 153 -26.58 1.09 -9.45
CA GLU A 153 -25.29 1.71 -9.78
C GLU A 153 -25.07 1.74 -11.28
N LYS A 154 -25.31 0.61 -11.97
CA LYS A 154 -25.16 0.50 -13.43
C LYS A 154 -26.07 1.46 -14.19
N GLU A 155 -27.35 1.54 -13.82
CA GLU A 155 -28.30 2.47 -14.47
C GLU A 155 -27.92 3.93 -14.19
N LEU A 156 -27.45 4.25 -12.98
CA LEU A 156 -26.97 5.59 -12.64
C LEU A 156 -25.73 5.98 -13.45
N HIS A 157 -24.73 5.10 -13.53
CA HIS A 157 -23.53 5.33 -14.35
C HIS A 157 -23.90 5.58 -15.82
N LYS A 158 -24.84 4.80 -16.37
CA LYS A 158 -25.35 4.98 -17.74
C LYS A 158 -26.05 6.34 -17.92
N ALA A 159 -26.91 6.75 -16.98
CA ALA A 159 -27.59 8.04 -17.05
C ALA A 159 -26.61 9.22 -17.00
N ILE A 160 -25.62 9.16 -16.11
CA ILE A 160 -24.55 10.17 -16.02
C ILE A 160 -23.76 10.23 -17.32
N ARG A 161 -23.43 9.07 -17.91
CA ARG A 161 -22.69 9.00 -19.18
C ARG A 161 -23.47 9.64 -20.32
N ASN A 162 -24.77 9.37 -20.44
CA ASN A 162 -25.61 9.99 -21.46
C ASN A 162 -25.61 11.54 -21.35
N VAL A 163 -25.67 12.08 -20.12
CA VAL A 163 -25.58 13.53 -19.89
C VAL A 163 -24.22 14.08 -20.32
N TYR A 164 -23.14 13.34 -20.04
CA TYR A 164 -21.80 13.72 -20.49
C TYR A 164 -21.69 13.77 -22.03
N ASP A 165 -22.19 12.74 -22.71
CA ASP A 165 -22.12 12.63 -24.17
C ASP A 165 -22.99 13.68 -24.86
N GLU A 166 -24.22 13.93 -24.38
CA GLU A 166 -25.07 15.00 -24.89
C GLU A 166 -24.38 16.36 -24.81
N ARG A 167 -23.68 16.64 -23.70
CA ARG A 167 -22.93 17.90 -23.56
C ARG A 167 -21.81 18.01 -24.59
N LEU A 168 -21.08 16.92 -24.85
CA LEU A 168 -20.04 16.91 -25.87
C LEU A 168 -20.63 17.12 -27.28
N GLU A 169 -21.74 16.48 -27.59
CA GLU A 169 -22.45 16.63 -28.88
C GLU A 169 -22.93 18.07 -29.11
N LYS A 170 -23.29 18.79 -28.04
CA LYS A 170 -23.63 20.23 -28.08
C LYS A 170 -22.42 21.16 -28.10
N GLY A 171 -21.19 20.63 -28.14
CA GLY A 171 -19.97 21.43 -28.19
C GLY A 171 -19.54 22.06 -26.86
N ILE A 172 -20.08 21.58 -25.72
CA ILE A 172 -19.66 22.06 -24.39
C ILE A 172 -18.21 21.63 -24.13
N ALA A 173 -17.43 22.52 -23.52
CA ALA A 173 -16.03 22.27 -23.19
C ALA A 173 -15.87 20.99 -22.33
N ARG A 174 -14.90 20.14 -22.67
CA ARG A 174 -14.65 18.85 -22.00
C ARG A 174 -14.50 18.97 -20.48
N GLU A 175 -13.86 20.05 -20.01
CA GLU A 175 -13.66 20.30 -18.58
C GLU A 175 -14.95 20.65 -17.82
N GLN A 176 -15.97 21.16 -18.53
CA GLN A 176 -17.31 21.39 -17.99
C GLN A 176 -18.18 20.15 -18.13
N ALA A 177 -18.13 19.47 -19.28
CA ALA A 177 -18.95 18.30 -19.57
C ALA A 177 -18.78 17.20 -18.51
N ARG A 178 -17.53 16.93 -18.12
CA ARG A 178 -17.13 15.84 -17.21
C ARG A 178 -17.49 16.03 -15.73
N LYS A 179 -18.00 17.21 -15.32
CA LYS A 179 -18.12 17.58 -13.90
C LYS A 179 -18.94 16.59 -13.06
N ASP A 180 -19.89 15.92 -13.69
CA ASP A 180 -20.80 14.98 -13.03
C ASP A 180 -20.33 13.51 -13.13
N LEU A 181 -19.22 13.24 -13.82
CA LEU A 181 -18.67 11.88 -13.87
C LEU A 181 -18.30 11.42 -12.45
N PRO A 182 -18.67 10.19 -12.05
CA PRO A 182 -18.47 9.73 -10.69
C PRO A 182 -16.98 9.51 -10.39
N LEU A 183 -16.61 9.52 -9.10
CA LEU A 183 -15.25 9.22 -8.67
C LEU A 183 -14.82 7.77 -8.98
N SER A 184 -15.76 6.87 -9.29
CA SER A 184 -15.47 5.53 -9.79
C SER A 184 -14.96 5.52 -11.24
N THR A 185 -15.03 6.65 -11.97
CA THR A 185 -14.51 6.75 -13.35
C THR A 185 -13.02 6.44 -13.38
N TYR A 186 -12.61 5.58 -14.32
CA TYR A 186 -11.22 5.22 -14.53
C TYR A 186 -10.41 6.38 -15.11
N THR A 187 -9.19 6.55 -14.60
CA THR A 187 -8.13 7.38 -15.18
C THR A 187 -6.93 6.51 -15.52
N GLU A 188 -6.04 7.03 -16.37
CA GLU A 188 -4.76 6.38 -16.67
C GLU A 188 -3.61 7.33 -16.31
N ALA A 189 -2.53 6.79 -15.77
CA ALA A 189 -1.38 7.59 -15.39
C ALA A 189 -0.07 6.83 -15.55
N TYR A 190 0.99 7.57 -15.89
CA TYR A 190 2.35 7.14 -15.63
C TYR A 190 2.76 7.54 -14.23
N TRP A 191 3.30 6.58 -13.48
CA TRP A 191 3.75 6.76 -12.11
C TRP A 191 5.16 6.20 -11.96
N LYS A 192 6.13 7.06 -11.64
CA LYS A 192 7.54 6.69 -11.43
C LYS A 192 7.93 6.93 -9.99
N ILE A 193 8.60 5.97 -9.35
CA ILE A 193 9.00 6.03 -7.95
C ILE A 193 10.28 5.21 -7.72
N ASP A 194 11.10 5.62 -6.75
CA ASP A 194 12.23 4.82 -6.28
C ASP A 194 11.79 3.70 -5.32
N LEU A 195 12.65 2.71 -5.08
CA LEU A 195 12.31 1.54 -4.29
C LEU A 195 12.08 1.89 -2.82
N HIS A 196 12.81 2.83 -2.21
CA HIS A 196 12.58 3.20 -0.81
C HIS A 196 11.16 3.75 -0.61
N ASN A 197 10.77 4.72 -1.43
CA ASN A 197 9.45 5.34 -1.39
C ASN A 197 8.35 4.37 -1.84
N LEU A 198 8.64 3.46 -2.77
CA LEU A 198 7.74 2.37 -3.15
C LEU A 198 7.48 1.40 -1.98
N LEU A 199 8.51 0.99 -1.26
CA LEU A 199 8.32 0.14 -0.08
C LEU A 199 7.49 0.87 1.00
N HIS A 200 7.60 2.20 1.10
CA HIS A 200 6.72 2.99 1.97
C HIS A 200 5.26 3.00 1.48
N PHE A 201 5.05 3.18 0.18
CA PHE A 201 3.73 3.04 -0.44
C PHE A 201 3.12 1.67 -0.13
N LEU A 202 3.88 0.60 -0.34
CA LEU A 202 3.43 -0.78 -0.11
C LEU A 202 3.10 -1.03 1.35
N ALA A 203 3.94 -0.56 2.29
CA ALA A 203 3.65 -0.69 3.72
C ALA A 203 2.30 -0.07 4.12
N LEU A 204 1.93 1.07 3.53
CA LEU A 204 0.68 1.76 3.83
C LEU A 204 -0.53 1.26 3.04
N ARG A 205 -0.31 0.68 1.86
CA ARG A 205 -1.39 0.33 0.92
C ARG A 205 -1.68 -1.16 0.85
N MET A 206 -0.74 -2.03 1.22
CA MET A 206 -1.00 -3.45 1.45
C MET A 206 -1.67 -3.74 2.80
N ASP A 207 -1.71 -2.75 3.69
CA ASP A 207 -2.32 -2.88 5.02
C ASP A 207 -3.84 -3.13 4.93
N SER A 208 -4.37 -3.94 5.85
CA SER A 208 -5.79 -4.30 5.89
C SER A 208 -6.71 -3.11 6.17
N HIS A 209 -6.20 -2.04 6.79
CA HIS A 209 -6.94 -0.79 7.01
C HIS A 209 -7.04 0.08 5.76
N ALA A 210 -6.22 -0.16 4.73
CA ALA A 210 -6.35 0.53 3.46
C ALA A 210 -7.68 0.15 2.78
N GLN A 211 -8.21 1.05 1.95
CA GLN A 211 -9.36 0.71 1.12
C GLN A 211 -8.99 -0.46 0.18
N TYR A 212 -9.90 -1.42 0.01
CA TYR A 212 -9.64 -2.63 -0.77
C TYR A 212 -9.15 -2.33 -2.18
N GLU A 213 -9.74 -1.34 -2.85
CA GLU A 213 -9.44 -1.00 -4.23
C GLU A 213 -7.95 -0.64 -4.38
N ILE A 214 -7.42 0.30 -3.58
CA ILE A 214 -5.98 0.62 -3.63
C ILE A 214 -5.09 -0.51 -3.12
N ARG A 215 -5.58 -1.33 -2.17
CA ARG A 215 -4.86 -2.51 -1.69
C ARG A 215 -4.65 -3.54 -2.78
N ALA A 216 -5.66 -3.81 -3.61
CA ALA A 216 -5.54 -4.74 -4.74
C ALA A 216 -4.42 -4.32 -5.73
N TYR A 217 -4.26 -3.01 -5.98
CA TYR A 217 -3.13 -2.53 -6.77
C TYR A 217 -1.79 -2.71 -6.05
N ALA A 218 -1.72 -2.35 -4.76
CA ALA A 218 -0.50 -2.44 -3.98
C ALA A 218 -0.01 -3.89 -3.85
N GLU A 219 -0.91 -4.84 -3.60
CA GLU A 219 -0.60 -6.28 -3.53
C GLU A 219 -0.02 -6.79 -4.84
N ILE A 220 -0.58 -6.42 -6.00
CA ILE A 220 -0.03 -6.80 -7.30
C ILE A 220 1.35 -6.16 -7.52
N ILE A 221 1.52 -4.87 -7.20
CA ILE A 221 2.84 -4.21 -7.32
C ILE A 221 3.88 -4.93 -6.45
N GLY A 222 3.57 -5.19 -5.17
CA GLY A 222 4.50 -5.86 -4.27
C GLY A 222 4.80 -7.30 -4.70
N GLN A 223 3.76 -8.12 -4.86
CA GLN A 223 3.88 -9.56 -5.03
C GLN A 223 4.22 -10.00 -6.45
N GLN A 224 3.87 -9.20 -7.48
CA GLN A 224 4.09 -9.59 -8.88
C GLN A 224 5.19 -8.79 -9.58
N ILE A 225 5.60 -7.64 -9.04
CA ILE A 225 6.62 -6.76 -9.64
C ILE A 225 7.83 -6.64 -8.72
N VAL A 226 7.67 -6.11 -7.50
CA VAL A 226 8.82 -5.84 -6.61
C VAL A 226 9.51 -7.13 -6.16
N SER A 227 8.74 -8.18 -5.85
CA SER A 227 9.26 -9.50 -5.48
C SER A 227 10.17 -10.13 -6.54
N LYS A 228 9.92 -9.84 -7.83
CA LYS A 228 10.72 -10.31 -8.98
C LYS A 228 11.87 -9.36 -9.30
N TRP A 229 11.69 -8.07 -9.04
CA TRP A 229 12.67 -7.02 -9.34
C TRP A 229 13.84 -7.01 -8.36
N CYS A 230 13.54 -6.96 -7.05
CA CYS A 230 14.52 -6.91 -5.98
C CYS A 230 14.13 -7.94 -4.90
N PRO A 231 14.27 -9.25 -5.18
CA PRO A 231 13.83 -10.31 -4.27
C PRO A 231 14.45 -10.22 -2.86
N PHE A 232 15.72 -9.81 -2.72
CA PHE A 232 16.35 -9.69 -1.39
C PHE A 232 15.82 -8.47 -0.63
N ALA A 233 15.62 -7.34 -1.31
CA ALA A 233 14.98 -6.18 -0.71
C ALA A 233 13.51 -6.46 -0.33
N TRP A 234 12.78 -7.19 -1.17
CA TRP A 234 11.40 -7.61 -0.91
C TRP A 234 11.31 -8.52 0.32
N GLU A 235 12.16 -9.54 0.41
CA GLU A 235 12.23 -10.42 1.57
C GLU A 235 12.55 -9.62 2.85
N ALA A 236 13.56 -8.74 2.81
CA ALA A 236 13.92 -7.90 3.94
C ALA A 236 12.78 -6.94 4.35
N PHE A 237 12.06 -6.39 3.38
CA PHE A 237 10.88 -5.55 3.62
C PHE A 237 9.77 -6.32 4.34
N MET A 238 9.47 -7.53 3.88
CA MET A 238 8.44 -8.37 4.50
C MET A 238 8.79 -8.71 5.94
N ASP A 239 10.04 -9.10 6.20
CA ASP A 239 10.50 -9.52 7.54
C ASP A 239 10.60 -8.37 8.54
N TYR A 240 11.18 -7.23 8.11
CA TYR A 240 11.61 -6.19 9.04
C TYR A 240 10.73 -4.94 9.04
N ARG A 241 9.77 -4.85 8.11
CA ARG A 241 8.89 -3.68 8.01
C ARG A 241 7.42 -4.05 7.93
N PHE A 242 7.02 -4.92 7.00
CA PHE A 242 5.60 -5.19 6.76
C PHE A 242 5.00 -6.13 7.81
N ASN A 243 5.65 -7.27 8.08
CA ASN A 243 5.18 -8.22 9.08
C ASN A 243 5.73 -7.95 10.49
N ALA A 244 6.57 -6.93 10.64
CA ALA A 244 7.20 -6.59 11.91
C ALA A 244 6.18 -5.95 12.87
N GLN A 245 6.22 -6.38 14.13
CA GLN A 245 5.47 -5.74 15.22
C GLN A 245 6.34 -4.68 15.89
N ASN A 246 5.82 -3.47 16.00
CA ASN A 246 6.48 -2.39 16.73
C ASN A 246 5.95 -2.34 18.16
N PHE A 247 6.86 -2.24 19.12
CA PHE A 247 6.54 -2.04 20.52
C PHE A 247 7.04 -0.67 20.96
N SER A 248 6.15 0.15 21.52
CA SER A 248 6.54 1.40 22.16
C SER A 248 7.32 1.11 23.45
N GLU A 249 8.02 2.12 23.98
CA GLU A 249 8.71 2.00 25.26
C GLU A 249 7.77 1.55 26.39
N ILE A 250 6.53 2.07 26.38
CA ILE A 250 5.50 1.73 27.36
C ILE A 250 5.10 0.27 27.22
N GLU A 251 4.83 -0.19 25.99
CA GLU A 251 4.44 -1.57 25.72
C GLU A 251 5.55 -2.54 26.14
N LEU A 252 6.82 -2.22 25.86
CA LEU A 252 7.95 -3.05 26.28
C LEU A 252 8.05 -3.20 27.80
N LYS A 253 7.85 -2.12 28.56
CA LYS A 253 7.85 -2.17 30.03
C LYS A 253 6.73 -3.07 30.56
N ILE A 254 5.52 -2.90 30.04
CA ILE A 254 4.36 -3.69 30.46
C ILE A 254 4.56 -5.17 30.09
N ILE A 255 4.98 -5.47 28.86
CA ILE A 255 5.28 -6.82 28.41
C ILE A 255 6.36 -7.47 29.29
N SER A 256 7.41 -6.72 29.66
CA SER A 256 8.45 -7.22 30.56
C SER A 256 7.92 -7.57 31.95
N MET A 257 7.03 -6.73 32.52
CA MET A 257 6.40 -7.01 33.82
C MET A 257 5.51 -8.25 33.75
N VAL A 258 4.66 -8.32 32.72
CA VAL A 258 3.76 -9.46 32.49
C VAL A 258 4.56 -10.76 32.31
N ALA A 259 5.61 -10.74 31.48
CA ALA A 259 6.46 -11.91 31.24
C ALA A 259 7.23 -12.36 32.51
N ALA A 260 7.52 -11.43 33.42
CA ALA A 260 8.13 -11.73 34.72
C ALA A 260 7.12 -12.21 35.79
N GLY A 261 5.82 -12.21 35.48
CA GLY A 261 4.75 -12.54 36.42
C GLY A 261 4.35 -11.41 37.38
N ASP A 262 4.87 -10.19 37.17
CA ASP A 262 4.53 -9.01 37.97
C ASP A 262 3.26 -8.33 37.45
N HIS A 263 2.15 -9.05 37.59
CA HIS A 263 0.85 -8.66 37.06
C HIS A 263 0.28 -7.41 37.75
N ASP A 264 0.55 -7.24 39.04
CA ASP A 264 0.08 -6.10 39.82
C ASP A 264 0.80 -4.82 39.40
N ALA A 265 2.11 -4.85 39.17
CA ALA A 265 2.85 -3.69 38.66
C ALA A 265 2.40 -3.32 37.23
N ALA A 266 2.19 -4.32 36.37
CA ALA A 266 1.70 -4.09 35.01
C ALA A 266 0.31 -3.41 35.02
N LYS A 267 -0.60 -3.87 35.90
CA LYS A 267 -1.92 -3.29 36.07
C LYS A 267 -1.85 -1.85 36.61
N ALA A 268 -1.06 -1.62 37.65
CA ALA A 268 -0.86 -0.30 38.23
C ALA A 268 -0.31 0.71 37.19
N MET A 269 0.64 0.28 36.34
CA MET A 269 1.19 1.13 35.29
C MET A 269 0.13 1.54 34.25
N ILE A 270 -0.72 0.61 33.79
CA ILE A 270 -1.79 0.94 32.85
C ILE A 270 -2.84 1.88 33.46
N GLU A 271 -3.12 1.74 34.76
CA GLU A 271 -4.01 2.65 35.49
C GLU A 271 -3.41 4.06 35.60
N ASP A 272 -2.13 4.17 35.97
CA ASP A 272 -1.40 5.45 36.08
C ASP A 272 -1.32 6.19 34.73
N LEU A 273 -1.06 5.45 33.65
CA LEU A 273 -1.10 5.98 32.29
C LEU A 273 -2.51 6.34 31.81
N GLY A 274 -3.55 6.02 32.58
CA GLY A 274 -4.93 6.30 32.26
C GLY A 274 -5.47 5.49 31.07
N LEU A 275 -4.82 4.37 30.74
CA LEU A 275 -5.23 3.43 29.70
C LEU A 275 -6.37 2.51 30.18
N LEU A 276 -6.45 2.28 31.48
CA LEU A 276 -7.57 1.59 32.14
C LEU A 276 -8.39 2.59 32.96
N LYS A 277 -9.58 2.93 32.44
CA LYS A 277 -10.53 3.85 33.08
C LYS A 277 -11.93 3.25 33.13
N TYR A 278 -12.67 3.61 34.17
CA TYR A 278 -14.05 3.18 34.38
C TYR A 278 -14.98 4.38 34.53
N ARG A 279 -16.24 4.23 34.08
CA ARG A 279 -17.34 5.15 34.33
C ARG A 279 -18.59 4.34 34.64
N ASP A 280 -19.25 4.64 35.76
CA ASP A 280 -20.45 3.91 36.23
C ASP A 280 -20.25 2.39 36.28
N GLY A 281 -19.07 1.96 36.75
CA GLY A 281 -18.68 0.54 36.80
C GLY A 281 -18.35 -0.11 35.45
N LYS A 282 -18.49 0.61 34.32
CA LYS A 282 -18.17 0.11 32.98
C LYS A 282 -16.80 0.56 32.52
N ARG A 283 -16.02 -0.37 32.00
CA ARG A 283 -14.70 -0.11 31.41
C ARG A 283 -14.83 0.74 30.15
N LEU A 284 -14.13 1.88 30.10
CA LEU A 284 -14.12 2.76 28.94
C LEU A 284 -13.27 2.16 27.81
N ARG A 285 -13.69 2.42 26.57
CA ARG A 285 -12.93 2.05 25.37
C ARG A 285 -11.68 2.93 25.29
N ASN A 286 -10.52 2.30 25.12
CA ASN A 286 -9.26 2.97 24.87
C ASN A 286 -8.56 2.21 23.73
N ARG A 287 -8.21 2.91 22.65
CA ARG A 287 -7.65 2.30 21.44
C ARG A 287 -6.24 1.78 21.67
N GLU A 288 -5.39 2.59 22.31
CA GLU A 288 -4.01 2.22 22.64
C GLU A 288 -3.96 1.00 23.57
N ARG A 289 -4.87 0.93 24.55
CA ARG A 289 -5.03 -0.29 25.38
C ARG A 289 -5.42 -1.49 24.54
N SER A 290 -6.40 -1.35 23.63
CA SER A 290 -6.83 -2.47 22.77
C SER A 290 -5.69 -2.97 21.87
N GLU A 291 -4.88 -2.06 21.31
CA GLU A 291 -3.69 -2.41 20.52
C GLU A 291 -2.65 -3.17 21.36
N LEU A 292 -2.42 -2.77 22.62
CA LEU A 292 -1.57 -3.51 23.55
C LEU A 292 -2.15 -4.89 23.94
N GLU A 293 -3.45 -4.97 24.21
CA GLU A 293 -4.15 -6.24 24.52
C GLU A 293 -4.03 -7.24 23.35
N GLU A 294 -4.12 -6.77 22.11
CA GLU A 294 -3.90 -7.57 20.91
C GLU A 294 -2.46 -8.07 20.82
N LYS A 295 -1.46 -7.21 21.09
CA LYS A 295 -0.04 -7.58 21.10
C LYS A 295 0.30 -8.59 22.20
N LEU A 296 -0.26 -8.44 23.41
CA LEU A 296 -0.10 -9.43 24.48
C LEU A 296 -0.70 -10.79 24.08
N SER A 297 -1.88 -10.77 23.48
CA SER A 297 -2.54 -11.98 22.98
C SER A 297 -1.69 -12.66 21.89
N LEU A 298 -1.11 -11.89 20.98
CA LEU A 298 -0.21 -12.39 19.92
C LEU A 298 1.02 -13.10 20.49
N LEU A 299 1.54 -12.63 21.63
CA LEU A 299 2.69 -13.21 22.33
C LEU A 299 2.30 -14.36 23.29
N ASN A 300 1.02 -14.73 23.35
CA ASN A 300 0.48 -15.68 24.33
C ASN A 300 0.75 -15.27 25.79
N LEU A 301 0.78 -13.96 26.05
CA LEU A 301 0.92 -13.41 27.40
C LEU A 301 -0.45 -13.14 28.02
N PRO A 302 -0.62 -13.31 29.34
CA PRO A 302 -1.86 -12.96 30.01
C PRO A 302 -2.11 -11.45 29.93
N ILE A 303 -3.36 -11.05 30.11
CA ILE A 303 -3.77 -9.65 30.19
C ILE A 303 -4.25 -9.42 31.63
N PRO A 304 -3.39 -8.95 32.55
CA PRO A 304 -3.68 -8.87 33.99
C PRO A 304 -4.92 -8.07 34.39
N TRP A 305 -5.37 -7.17 33.52
CA TRP A 305 -6.54 -6.29 33.73
C TRP A 305 -7.77 -6.74 32.90
N ARG A 306 -7.74 -7.95 32.37
CA ARG A 306 -8.90 -8.61 31.77
C ARG A 306 -9.47 -9.51 32.87
N ASP A 307 -10.66 -9.16 33.35
CA ASP A 307 -11.40 -9.93 34.35
C ASP A 307 -11.59 -11.40 33.91
#